data_AF-A0A6G3X6R7-F1
#
_entry.id   AF-A0A6G3X6R7-F1
#
_cell.length_a   1.000
_cell.length_b   1.000
_cell.length_c   1.000
_cell.angle_alpha   90.00
_cell.angle_beta   90.00
_cell.angle_gamma   90.00
#
_symmetry.space_group_name_H-M   'P 1'
#
loop_
_entity.id
_entity.type
_entity.pdbx_description
1 polymer ?
#
loop_
_entity_poly.entity_id
_entity_poly.type
_entity_poly.pdbx_seq_one_letter_code
_entity_poly.pdbx_strand_id
1 'polypeptide(L)' 'MCLFSYDDDPDPDEQARAGLLYVPVRPEAAGPALRMFRTPLGERTAVGFTGLALLTATLGAGQPAIRLA' A
#
# COMPACT_ATOMS: atom_id res chain seq x y z
N MET A 1 16.70 -28.16 30.19
CA MET A 1 16.97 -26.76 29.78
C MET A 1 15.97 -26.46 28.66
N CYS A 2 14.79 -25.95 29.02
CA CYS A 2 13.73 -25.66 28.05
C CYS A 2 14.08 -24.35 27.37
N LEU A 3 14.55 -24.42 26.11
CA LEU A 3 14.69 -23.25 25.26
C LEU A 3 13.28 -22.93 24.75
N PHE A 4 12.61 -21.99 25.42
CA PHE A 4 11.43 -21.34 24.86
C PHE A 4 11.86 -20.63 23.60
N SER A 5 11.44 -21.12 22.44
CA SER A 5 11.49 -20.36 21.19
C SER A 5 10.48 -19.21 21.36
N TYR A 6 10.98 -18.03 21.73
CA TYR A 6 10.19 -16.82 21.53
C TYR A 6 10.07 -16.69 20.01
N ASP A 7 8.85 -16.86 19.50
CA ASP A 7 8.48 -16.41 18.17
C ASP A 7 8.86 -14.93 18.14
N ASP A 8 9.88 -14.59 17.35
CA ASP A 8 10.45 -13.26 17.25
C ASP A 8 9.36 -12.37 16.65
N ASP A 9 8.58 -11.71 17.52
CA ASP A 9 7.57 -10.75 17.10
C ASP A 9 8.32 -9.67 16.31
N PRO A 10 7.98 -9.46 15.02
CA PRO A 10 8.81 -8.65 14.14
C PRO A 10 8.95 -7.25 14.71
N ASP A 11 10.19 -6.80 14.90
CA ASP A 11 10.49 -5.45 15.34
C ASP A 11 9.70 -4.44 14.46
N PRO A 12 9.00 -3.45 15.05
CA PRO A 12 8.17 -2.51 14.29
C PRO A 12 8.96 -1.66 13.28
N ASP A 13 10.29 -1.58 13.47
CA ASP A 13 11.24 -0.93 12.56
C ASP A 13 11.66 -1.84 11.39
N GLU A 14 11.43 -3.15 11.50
CA GLU A 14 11.61 -4.11 10.41
C GLU A 14 10.42 -3.99 9.45
N GLN A 15 10.39 -2.87 8.73
CA GLN A 15 9.47 -2.63 7.63
C GLN A 15 9.83 -3.58 6.50
N ALA A 16 9.37 -4.82 6.60
CA ALA A 16 9.41 -5.79 5.53
C ALA A 16 8.88 -5.10 4.27
N ARG A 17 9.57 -5.27 3.12
CA ARG A 17 9.04 -4.76 1.85
C ARG A 17 7.62 -5.32 1.71
N ALA A 18 6.63 -4.43 1.72
CA ALA A 18 5.24 -4.82 1.57
C ALA A 18 5.10 -5.39 0.16
N GLY A 19 5.17 -6.72 0.02
CA GLY A 19 5.44 -7.45 -1.23
C GLY A 19 4.81 -6.84 -2.48
N LEU A 20 3.68 -7.39 -2.94
CA LEU A 20 2.99 -6.84 -4.10
C LEU A 20 2.06 -5.69 -3.66
N LEU A 21 2.21 -4.50 -4.27
CA LEU A 21 1.35 -3.35 -3.98
C LEU A 21 0.52 -2.93 -5.19
N TYR A 22 -0.75 -2.68 -4.95
CA TYR A 22 -1.68 -2.05 -5.88
C TYR A 22 -1.80 -0.57 -5.53
N VAL A 23 -1.36 0.30 -6.44
CA VAL A 23 -1.29 1.74 -6.20
C VAL A 23 -2.28 2.47 -7.12
N PRO A 24 -3.18 3.30 -6.58
CA PRO A 24 -4.19 3.99 -7.37
C PRO A 24 -3.55 5.06 -8.25
N VAL A 25 -3.99 5.10 -9.51
CA VAL A 25 -3.56 6.08 -10.50
C VAL A 25 -4.74 6.88 -11.01
N ARG A 26 -4.47 8.01 -11.65
CA ARG A 26 -5.43 8.75 -12.46
C ARG A 26 -5.01 8.66 -13.92
N PRO A 27 -5.96 8.45 -14.85
CA PRO A 27 -5.66 8.57 -16.26
C PRO A 27 -5.38 10.04 -16.58
N GLU A 28 -4.22 10.32 -17.16
CA GLU A 28 -3.88 11.65 -17.65
C GLU A 28 -3.22 11.55 -19.02
N ALA A 29 -3.29 12.63 -19.80
CA ALA A 29 -2.90 12.62 -21.21
C ALA A 29 -1.41 12.26 -21.44
N ALA A 30 -0.57 12.48 -20.42
CA ALA A 30 0.86 12.17 -20.45
C ALA A 30 1.20 10.75 -19.96
N GLY A 31 0.21 9.95 -19.54
CA GLY A 31 0.40 8.61 -18.97
C GLY A 31 -0.35 8.42 -17.64
N PRO A 32 -0.22 7.28 -16.96
CA PRO A 32 -0.81 7.09 -15.64
C PRO A 32 0.01 7.82 -14.57
N ALA A 33 -0.61 8.71 -13.79
CA ALA A 33 0.03 9.24 -12.58
C ALA A 33 -0.61 8.75 -11.30
N LEU A 34 0.22 8.70 -10.26
CA LEU A 34 -0.19 8.42 -8.89
C LEU A 34 -1.31 9.35 -8.43
N ARG A 35 -2.38 8.75 -7.91
CA ARG A 35 -3.40 9.45 -7.14
C ARG A 35 -2.86 9.67 -5.73
N MET A 36 -2.49 10.91 -5.42
CA MET A 36 -2.01 11.29 -4.09
C MET A 36 -3.19 11.61 -3.17
N PHE A 37 -3.05 11.20 -1.92
CA PHE A 37 -3.98 11.49 -0.83
C PHE A 37 -3.33 12.47 0.15
N ARG A 38 -4.10 12.90 1.14
CA ARG A 38 -3.58 13.75 2.22
C ARG A 38 -3.67 13.04 3.55
N THR A 39 -2.62 13.15 4.36
CA THR A 39 -2.70 12.82 5.78
C THR A 39 -3.62 13.83 6.49
N PRO A 40 -4.08 13.55 7.72
CA PRO A 40 -4.80 14.53 8.52
C PRO A 40 -4.02 15.84 8.74
N LEU A 41 -2.69 15.77 8.73
CA LEU A 41 -1.78 16.93 8.82
C LEU A 41 -1.62 17.67 7.48
N GLY A 42 -2.21 17.16 6.39
CA GLY A 42 -2.23 17.78 5.07
C GLY A 42 -1.09 17.35 4.14
N GLU A 43 -0.22 16.43 4.55
CA GLU A 43 0.90 15.97 3.73
C GLU A 43 0.44 15.08 2.57
N ARG A 44 1.04 15.28 1.39
CA ARG A 44 0.72 14.49 0.20
C ARG A 44 1.37 13.11 0.30
N THR A 45 0.55 12.07 0.32
CA THR A 45 0.98 10.68 0.52
C THR A 45 0.48 9.79 -0.61
N ALA A 46 1.36 8.93 -1.13
CA ALA A 46 0.97 7.83 -1.99
C ALA A 46 0.50 6.65 -1.13
N VAL A 47 -0.61 6.01 -1.50
CA VAL A 47 -1.18 4.88 -0.76
C VAL A 47 -1.07 3.62 -1.60
N GLY A 48 -0.49 2.57 -1.03
CA GLY A 48 -0.45 1.23 -1.63
C GLY A 48 -1.40 0.29 -0.89
N PHE A 49 -2.09 -0.56 -1.65
CA PHE A 49 -2.93 -1.62 -1.12
C PHE A 49 -2.25 -2.97 -1.36
N THR A 50 -2.27 -3.87 -0.38
CA THR A 50 -1.70 -5.22 -0.52
C THR A 50 -2.57 -6.15 -1.38
N GLY A 51 -3.75 -5.69 -1.83
CA GLY A 51 -4.64 -6.44 -2.71
C GLY A 51 -5.60 -5.53 -3.48
N LEU A 52 -5.95 -5.94 -4.71
CA LEU A 52 -6.88 -5.19 -5.56
C LEU A 52 -8.28 -5.10 -4.93
N ALA A 53 -8.75 -6.15 -4.26
CA ALA A 53 -10.05 -6.16 -3.58
C ALA A 53 -10.14 -5.08 -2.48
N LEU A 54 -9.06 -4.86 -1.73
CA LEU A 54 -9.00 -3.80 -0.72
C LEU A 54 -9.07 -2.42 -1.38
N LEU A 55 -8.30 -2.21 -2.45
CA LEU A 55 -8.35 -0.97 -3.23
C LEU A 55 -9.77 -0.70 -3.74
N THR A 56 -10.42 -1.70 -4.33
CA THR A 56 -11.80 -1.59 -4.84
C THR A 56 -12.81 -1.33 -3.73
N ALA A 57 -12.67 -1.97 -2.56
CA ALA A 57 -13.54 -1.72 -1.43
C ALA A 57 -13.40 -0.29 -0.88
N THR A 58 -12.18 0.27 -0.89
CA THR A 58 -11.91 1.62 -0.36
C THR A 58 -12.21 2.74 -1.36
N LEU A 59 -11.86 2.57 -2.64
CA LEU A 59 -11.91 3.64 -3.66
C LEU A 59 -13.00 3.42 -4.73
N GLY A 60 -13.65 2.26 -4.74
CA GLY A 60 -14.64 1.86 -5.73
C GLY A 60 -14.05 1.11 -6.92
N ALA A 61 -14.89 0.33 -7.60
CA ALA A 61 -14.47 -0.53 -8.73
C ALA A 61 -14.01 0.25 -9.97
N GLY A 62 -14.37 1.52 -10.09
CA GLY A 62 -13.96 2.39 -11.20
C GLY A 62 -12.57 3.01 -11.03
N GLN A 63 -11.89 2.76 -9.91
CA GLN A 63 -10.59 3.36 -9.63
C GLN A 63 -9.46 2.57 -10.31
N PRO A 64 -8.74 3.14 -11.31
CA PRO A 64 -7.62 2.46 -11.92
C PRO A 64 -6.42 2.37 -10.97
N ALA A 65 -5.65 1.30 -11.11
CA ALA A 65 -4.49 0.99 -10.28
C ALA A 65 -3.36 0.35 -11.10
N ILE A 66 -2.13 0.55 -10.65
CA ILE A 66 -0.94 -0.15 -11.16
C ILE A 66 -0.39 -1.07 -10.08
N ARG A 67 0.34 -2.10 -10.51
CA ARG A 67 0.99 -3.06 -9.62
C ARG A 67 2.48 -2.73 -9.50
N LEU A 68 2.97 -2.54 -8.29
CA LEU A 68 4.39 -2.44 -7.95
C LEU A 68 4.87 -3.80 -7.41
N ALA A 69 6.02 -4.27 -7.91
CA ALA A 69 6.64 -5.55 -7.61
C ALA A 69 8.12 -5.35 -7.27
#